data_AF-A0A3B3Z8X9-F1
#
_entry.id   AF-A0A3B3Z8X9-F1
#
_cell.length_a   1.000
_cell.length_b   1.000
_cell.length_c   1.000
_cell.angle_alpha   90.00
_cell.angle_beta   90.00
_cell.angle_gamma   90.00
#
_symmetry.space_group_name_H-M   'P 1'
#
loop_
_entity.id
_entity.type
_entity.pdbx_description
1 polymer ?
#
loop_
_entity_poly.entity_id
_entity_poly.type
_entity_poly.pdbx_seq_one_letter_code
_entity_poly.pdbx_strand_id
1 'polypeptide(L)'
;ATCAVEEGSHITTFDGKTYTFHGGCFYTLSDIGVAVMWDRKTTVRVLLEPKHGVICGLCGDFDGDARNDFTTQGNLLVSSAIEFGNSWKVHSSCPDVEENIHPCTVAPNREHWAKLMCSIIKGETFKDCHQKVPPQEYYENCVRDSCACDSGGDCECYCSAVAAYAQACNEAGVCVAWRTPEICPVFCDYYNGPGECIWHYSPCHTPCYKTCLNPEGICSSPLPNLEGNESRILIRLTGTQTFYSEPNSILGLSQIPIFHPSH
;
A
#
# COMPACT_ATOMS: atom_id res chain seq x y z
N ALA A 1 -25.58 -14.68 23.60
CA ALA A 1 -24.33 -14.74 22.83
C ALA A 1 -24.70 -14.32 21.43
N THR A 2 -24.32 -13.11 21.05
CA THR A 2 -24.68 -12.54 19.75
C THR A 2 -23.42 -11.87 19.24
N CYS A 3 -22.75 -12.51 18.28
CA CYS A 3 -21.65 -11.90 17.54
C CYS A 3 -22.28 -11.04 16.45
N ALA A 4 -22.00 -9.74 16.47
CA ALA A 4 -22.20 -8.87 15.32
C ALA A 4 -20.88 -8.84 14.55
N VAL A 5 -20.96 -9.15 13.25
CA VAL A 5 -19.87 -8.89 12.30
C VAL A 5 -20.04 -7.43 11.90
N GLU A 6 -19.09 -6.58 12.29
CA GLU A 6 -18.95 -5.25 11.71
C GLU A 6 -17.88 -5.31 10.63
N GLU A 7 -18.26 -4.94 9.41
CA GLU A 7 -17.37 -4.83 8.26
C GLU A 7 -16.27 -3.79 8.56
N GLY A 8 -15.02 -4.24 8.56
CA GLY A 8 -13.83 -3.42 8.76
C GLY A 8 -12.57 -4.18 8.36
N SER A 9 -11.52 -3.47 7.93
CA SER A 9 -10.25 -4.09 7.54
C SER A 9 -9.42 -4.47 8.77
N HIS A 10 -9.75 -5.62 9.33
CA HIS A 10 -9.00 -6.28 10.39
C HIS A 10 -7.92 -7.18 9.80
N ILE A 11 -6.71 -7.12 10.35
CA ILE A 11 -5.66 -8.11 10.09
C ILE A 11 -5.46 -8.91 11.35
N THR A 12 -5.39 -10.23 11.21
CA THR A 12 -4.92 -11.14 12.27
C THR A 12 -3.49 -11.54 11.94
N THR A 13 -2.55 -11.21 12.81
CA THR A 13 -1.14 -11.63 12.69
C THR A 13 -0.99 -13.10 13.09
N PHE A 14 0.15 -13.72 12.74
CA PHE A 14 0.41 -15.14 13.03
C PHE A 14 0.43 -15.48 14.53
N ASP A 15 0.67 -14.48 15.39
CA ASP A 15 0.59 -14.56 16.85
C ASP A 15 -0.84 -14.34 17.40
N GLY A 16 -1.84 -14.22 16.52
CA GLY A 16 -3.25 -14.03 16.87
C GLY A 16 -3.61 -12.61 17.31
N LYS A 17 -2.70 -11.63 17.20
CA LYS A 17 -3.02 -10.23 17.50
C LYS A 17 -3.81 -9.60 16.34
N THR A 18 -4.81 -8.80 16.69
CA THR A 18 -5.65 -8.12 15.70
C THR A 18 -5.26 -6.64 15.61
N TYR A 19 -4.93 -6.18 14.40
CA TYR A 19 -4.65 -4.78 14.14
C TYR A 19 -5.73 -4.22 13.20
N THR A 20 -6.24 -3.05 13.55
CA THR A 20 -7.20 -2.32 12.72
C THR A 20 -6.47 -1.13 12.10
N PHE A 21 -6.35 -1.12 10.78
CA PHE A 21 -5.82 0.02 10.04
C PHE A 21 -6.78 0.38 8.91
N HIS A 22 -7.04 1.68 8.77
CA HIS A 22 -7.83 2.24 7.69
C HIS A 22 -6.89 3.00 6.75
N GLY A 23 -6.57 2.40 5.61
CA GLY A 23 -5.69 2.93 4.57
C GLY A 23 -5.40 1.87 3.51
N GLY A 24 -4.70 2.25 2.44
CA GLY A 24 -4.42 1.37 1.30
C GLY A 24 -3.52 0.18 1.63
N CYS A 25 -2.78 0.19 2.76
CA CYS A 25 -1.82 -0.87 3.10
C CYS A 25 -2.29 -1.78 4.25
N PHE A 26 -2.04 -3.09 4.13
CA PHE A 26 -2.13 -4.09 5.21
C PHE A 26 -0.72 -4.44 5.72
N TYR A 27 -0.59 -4.80 7.01
CA TYR A 27 0.67 -5.24 7.63
C TYR A 27 0.51 -6.56 8.37
N THR A 28 1.46 -7.47 8.22
CA THR A 28 1.61 -8.61 9.14
C THR A 28 2.92 -8.46 9.89
N LEU A 29 2.86 -8.25 11.20
CA LEU A 29 4.03 -8.24 12.09
C LEU A 29 4.20 -9.64 12.70
N SER A 30 5.43 -10.13 12.71
CA SER A 30 5.81 -11.39 13.36
C SER A 30 6.85 -11.14 14.44
N ASP A 31 6.75 -11.86 15.56
CA ASP A 31 7.71 -11.80 16.67
C ASP A 31 9.14 -12.26 16.27
N ILE A 32 9.31 -12.77 15.03
CA ILE A 32 10.61 -13.13 14.45
C ILE A 32 11.30 -11.96 13.71
N GLY A 33 10.79 -10.72 13.85
CA GLY A 33 11.37 -9.51 13.25
C GLY A 33 11.12 -9.36 11.75
N VAL A 34 10.03 -9.94 11.24
CA VAL A 34 9.60 -9.82 9.84
C VAL A 34 8.29 -9.05 9.80
N ALA A 35 8.20 -8.06 8.92
CA ALA A 35 6.96 -7.38 8.60
C ALA A 35 6.69 -7.42 7.09
N VAL A 36 5.45 -7.72 6.71
CA VAL A 36 5.01 -7.66 5.31
C VAL A 36 3.99 -6.55 5.19
N MET A 37 4.18 -5.65 4.23
CA MET A 37 3.27 -4.56 3.89
C MET A 37 2.70 -4.78 2.49
N TRP A 38 1.40 -4.60 2.31
CA TRP A 38 0.74 -4.80 1.01
C TRP A 38 -0.30 -3.73 0.74
N ASP A 39 -0.22 -3.06 -0.40
CA ASP A 39 -1.12 -1.97 -0.82
C ASP A 39 -2.52 -2.42 -1.30
N ARG A 40 -2.89 -3.68 -1.04
CA ARG A 40 -4.12 -4.34 -1.53
C ARG A 40 -4.19 -4.54 -3.03
N LYS A 41 -3.11 -4.25 -3.75
CA LYS A 41 -3.01 -4.33 -5.19
C LYS A 41 -1.77 -5.15 -5.53
N THR A 42 -0.74 -4.51 -6.06
CA THR A 42 0.45 -5.17 -6.61
C THR A 42 1.71 -4.89 -5.80
N THR A 43 1.70 -3.92 -4.90
CA THR A 43 2.91 -3.52 -4.15
C THR A 43 2.98 -4.31 -2.86
N VAL A 44 3.95 -5.21 -2.77
CA VAL A 44 4.33 -5.92 -1.54
C VAL A 44 5.71 -5.45 -1.10
N ARG A 45 5.87 -5.15 0.18
CA ARG A 45 7.15 -4.82 0.80
C ARG A 45 7.41 -5.75 1.96
N VAL A 46 8.62 -6.27 2.02
CA VAL A 46 9.07 -7.12 3.12
C VAL A 46 10.13 -6.34 3.88
N LEU A 47 9.90 -6.12 5.17
CA LEU A 47 10.83 -5.46 6.08
C LEU A 47 11.39 -6.53 7.02
N LEU A 48 12.71 -6.56 7.10
CA LEU A 48 13.46 -7.52 7.89
C LEU A 48 14.31 -6.74 8.90
N GLU A 49 14.26 -7.13 10.17
CA GLU A 49 15.22 -6.60 11.13
C GLU A 49 16.64 -7.10 10.79
N PRO A 50 17.71 -6.40 11.21
CA PRO A 50 19.08 -6.78 10.87
C PRO A 50 19.55 -8.13 11.44
N LYS A 51 18.78 -8.76 12.34
CA LYS A 51 19.17 -9.97 13.07
C LYS A 51 18.58 -11.23 12.46
N HIS A 52 18.65 -11.33 11.14
CA HIS A 52 18.06 -12.45 10.42
C HIS A 52 19.14 -13.42 10.00
N GLY A 53 18.76 -14.69 9.85
CA GLY A 53 19.65 -15.72 9.33
C GLY A 53 19.98 -15.48 7.85
N VAL A 54 20.52 -16.51 7.20
CA VAL A 54 20.79 -16.47 5.76
C VAL A 54 19.46 -16.37 5.00
N ILE A 55 19.33 -15.33 4.17
CA ILE A 55 18.18 -15.09 3.29
C ILE A 55 18.61 -15.36 1.85
N CYS A 56 17.66 -15.74 1.01
CA CYS A 56 17.84 -15.86 -0.43
C CYS A 56 16.49 -15.70 -1.13
N GLY A 57 16.52 -15.44 -2.44
CA GLY A 57 15.31 -15.32 -3.26
C GLY A 57 15.37 -14.10 -4.17
N LEU A 58 14.20 -13.71 -4.69
CA LEU A 58 14.07 -12.57 -5.60
C LEU A 58 14.40 -11.21 -4.95
N CYS A 59 14.45 -11.13 -3.62
CA CYS A 59 14.86 -9.94 -2.87
C CYS A 59 16.35 -9.94 -2.50
N GLY A 60 17.16 -10.86 -3.05
CA GLY A 60 18.58 -10.97 -2.76
C GLY A 60 18.88 -11.75 -1.48
N ASP A 61 20.10 -11.58 -0.96
CA ASP A 61 20.59 -12.25 0.26
C ASP A 61 20.62 -11.33 1.49
N PHE A 62 20.38 -10.02 1.29
CA PHE A 62 20.31 -9.00 2.33
C PHE A 62 21.64 -8.78 3.09
N ASP A 63 22.80 -9.02 2.45
CA ASP A 63 24.12 -8.82 3.06
C ASP A 63 24.67 -7.38 2.94
N GLY A 64 24.00 -6.53 2.15
CA GLY A 64 24.37 -5.14 1.89
C GLY A 64 25.22 -4.90 0.63
N ASP A 65 25.53 -5.93 -0.16
CA ASP A 65 26.25 -5.84 -1.42
C ASP A 65 25.36 -6.17 -2.63
N ALA A 66 24.71 -5.17 -3.21
CA ALA A 66 23.80 -5.35 -4.35
C ALA A 66 24.42 -6.02 -5.61
N ARG A 67 25.75 -6.22 -5.66
CA ARG A 67 26.43 -6.88 -6.78
C ARG A 67 26.28 -8.40 -6.76
N ASN A 68 25.92 -9.01 -5.61
CA ASN A 68 25.73 -10.45 -5.49
C ASN A 68 24.25 -10.87 -5.43
N ASP A 69 23.31 -9.92 -5.40
CA ASP A 69 21.88 -10.19 -5.22
C ASP A 69 21.28 -11.10 -6.30
N PHE A 70 21.88 -11.12 -7.51
CA PHE A 70 21.50 -12.05 -8.58
C PHE A 70 22.16 -13.42 -8.41
N THR A 71 21.99 -14.02 -7.22
CA THR A 71 22.40 -15.39 -6.94
C THR A 71 21.23 -16.35 -7.14
N THR A 72 21.41 -17.32 -8.02
CA THR A 72 20.40 -18.33 -8.36
C THR A 72 20.17 -19.33 -7.21
N GLN A 73 19.08 -20.10 -7.27
CA GLN A 73 18.83 -21.19 -6.31
C GLN A 73 19.96 -22.25 -6.28
N GLY A 74 20.74 -22.37 -7.37
CA GLY A 74 21.92 -23.23 -7.45
C GLY A 74 23.21 -22.62 -6.90
N ASN A 75 23.15 -21.46 -6.24
CA ASN A 75 24.29 -20.68 -5.74
C ASN A 75 25.27 -20.20 -6.84
N LEU A 76 24.74 -19.95 -8.04
CA LEU A 76 25.50 -19.35 -9.13
C LEU A 76 25.15 -17.86 -9.22
N LEU A 77 26.18 -17.01 -9.20
CA LEU A 77 26.06 -15.58 -9.48
C LEU A 77 25.90 -15.35 -10.99
N VAL A 78 24.82 -14.67 -11.37
CA VAL A 78 24.51 -14.36 -12.77
C VAL A 78 24.34 -12.86 -12.96
N SER A 79 24.49 -12.39 -14.19
CA SER A 79 24.24 -10.97 -14.55
C SER A 79 22.87 -10.73 -15.18
N SER A 80 22.19 -11.79 -15.64
CA SER A 80 20.88 -11.71 -16.29
C SER A 80 19.76 -11.79 -15.26
N ALA A 81 18.93 -10.75 -15.19
CA ALA A 81 17.73 -10.74 -14.36
C ALA A 81 16.73 -11.85 -14.76
N ILE A 82 16.68 -12.22 -16.04
CA ILE A 82 15.80 -13.29 -16.55
C ILE A 82 16.28 -14.65 -16.06
N GLU A 83 17.59 -14.92 -16.16
CA GLU A 83 18.19 -16.16 -15.67
C GLU A 83 18.02 -16.29 -14.16
N PHE A 84 18.29 -15.21 -13.43
CA PHE A 84 18.05 -15.11 -11.99
C PHE A 84 16.59 -15.40 -11.63
N GLY A 85 15.64 -14.69 -12.25
CA GLY A 85 14.20 -14.83 -11.97
C GLY A 85 13.67 -16.22 -12.26
N ASN A 86 14.03 -16.80 -13.41
CA ASN A 86 13.61 -18.17 -13.78
C ASN A 86 14.15 -19.22 -12.82
N SER A 87 15.33 -19.00 -12.22
CA SER A 87 15.92 -19.92 -11.23
C SER A 87 15.14 -20.01 -9.92
N TRP A 88 14.29 -19.02 -9.62
CA TRP A 88 13.50 -18.93 -8.38
C TRP A 88 12.03 -19.37 -8.55
N LYS A 89 11.66 -19.95 -9.70
CA LYS A 89 10.30 -20.46 -9.91
C LYS A 89 9.99 -21.61 -8.94
N VAL A 90 8.80 -21.58 -8.34
CA VAL A 90 8.38 -22.60 -7.36
C VAL A 90 8.09 -23.94 -8.02
N HIS A 91 7.48 -23.91 -9.21
CA HIS A 91 7.10 -25.11 -9.96
C HIS A 91 7.89 -25.20 -11.26
N SER A 92 8.49 -26.36 -11.50
CA SER A 92 9.24 -26.62 -12.73
C SER A 92 8.39 -26.56 -14.00
N SER A 93 7.08 -26.77 -13.88
CA SER A 93 6.12 -26.67 -14.98
C SER A 93 5.83 -25.24 -15.42
N CYS A 94 6.20 -24.23 -14.62
CA CYS A 94 6.07 -22.84 -15.03
C CYS A 94 7.03 -22.56 -16.19
N PRO A 95 6.56 -21.91 -17.27
CA PRO A 95 7.39 -21.57 -18.42
C PRO A 95 8.47 -20.58 -18.00
N ASP A 96 9.62 -20.67 -18.66
CA ASP A 96 10.68 -19.68 -18.50
C ASP A 96 10.34 -18.42 -19.28
N VAL A 97 10.71 -17.26 -18.74
CA VAL A 97 10.72 -16.01 -19.49
C VAL A 97 11.96 -16.02 -20.38
N GLU A 98 11.80 -15.75 -21.68
CA GLU A 98 12.91 -15.68 -22.63
C GLU A 98 13.41 -14.24 -22.81
N GLU A 99 12.48 -13.28 -22.90
CA GLU A 99 12.79 -11.87 -23.15
C GLU A 99 11.93 -10.94 -22.29
N ASN A 100 12.51 -9.83 -21.85
CA ASN A 100 11.81 -8.77 -21.14
C ASN A 100 11.44 -7.65 -22.12
N ILE A 101 10.36 -7.86 -22.86
CA ILE A 101 9.85 -6.90 -23.86
C ILE A 101 9.23 -5.70 -23.13
N HIS A 102 9.58 -4.48 -23.57
CA HIS A 102 9.01 -3.27 -22.99
C HIS A 102 7.53 -3.11 -23.38
N PRO A 103 6.58 -2.95 -22.46
CA PRO A 103 5.15 -2.91 -22.78
C PRO A 103 4.77 -1.82 -23.79
N CYS A 104 5.42 -0.65 -23.75
CA CYS A 104 5.18 0.40 -24.74
C CYS A 104 5.59 0.03 -26.17
N THR A 105 6.49 -0.94 -26.40
CA THR A 105 6.78 -1.41 -27.77
C THR A 105 5.66 -2.29 -28.32
N VAL A 106 4.93 -2.98 -27.43
CA VAL A 106 3.76 -3.78 -27.78
C VAL A 106 2.52 -2.88 -27.95
N ALA A 107 2.39 -1.84 -27.12
CA ALA A 107 1.28 -0.87 -27.12
C ALA A 107 1.77 0.58 -27.37
N PRO A 108 2.28 0.91 -28.57
CA PRO A 108 2.89 2.22 -28.85
C PRO A 108 1.90 3.38 -28.78
N ASN A 109 0.61 3.13 -29.01
CA ASN A 109 -0.46 4.12 -28.86
C ASN A 109 -0.62 4.65 -27.43
N ARG A 110 -0.08 3.95 -26.42
CA ARG A 110 -0.18 4.33 -25.00
C ARG A 110 1.04 5.06 -24.49
N GLU A 111 2.16 4.96 -25.19
CA GLU A 111 3.45 5.52 -24.77
C GLU A 111 3.37 7.02 -24.52
N HIS A 112 2.68 7.76 -25.39
CA HIS A 112 2.56 9.21 -25.26
C HIS A 112 1.80 9.61 -23.99
N TRP A 113 0.66 8.96 -23.73
CA TRP A 113 -0.14 9.19 -22.53
C TRP A 113 0.63 8.80 -21.28
N ALA A 114 1.28 7.63 -21.28
CA ALA A 114 2.10 7.15 -20.16
C ALA A 114 3.22 8.13 -19.81
N LYS A 115 3.99 8.59 -20.80
CA LYS A 115 5.05 9.60 -20.61
C LYS A 115 4.51 10.91 -20.05
N LEU A 116 3.38 11.39 -20.59
CA LEU A 116 2.75 12.62 -20.14
C LEU A 116 2.31 12.52 -18.68
N MET A 117 1.57 11.48 -18.31
CA MET A 117 1.04 11.31 -16.96
C MET A 117 2.17 11.08 -15.94
N CYS A 118 3.13 10.20 -16.27
CA CYS A 118 4.27 9.89 -15.40
C CYS A 118 5.25 11.06 -15.24
N SER A 119 5.18 12.09 -16.08
CA SER A 119 6.04 13.28 -15.98
C SER A 119 5.93 14.00 -14.63
N ILE A 120 4.82 13.81 -13.89
CA ILE A 120 4.66 14.33 -12.53
C ILE A 120 5.84 13.96 -11.61
N ILE A 121 6.39 12.74 -11.75
CA ILE A 121 7.52 12.21 -10.95
C ILE A 121 8.76 13.09 -11.12
N LYS A 122 8.99 13.59 -12.35
CA LYS A 122 10.11 14.48 -12.70
C LYS A 122 9.75 15.96 -12.62
N GLY A 123 8.49 16.27 -12.37
CA GLY A 123 7.96 17.63 -12.37
C GLY A 123 8.14 18.33 -11.03
N GLU A 124 7.63 19.56 -10.98
CA GLU A 124 7.72 20.44 -9.80
C GLU A 124 7.09 19.84 -8.54
N THR A 125 6.07 18.97 -8.68
CA THR A 125 5.39 18.32 -7.55
C THR A 125 6.36 17.60 -6.61
N PHE A 126 7.40 16.98 -7.17
CA PHE A 126 8.37 16.18 -6.41
C PHE A 126 9.77 16.83 -6.32
N LYS A 127 9.91 18.10 -6.68
CA LYS A 127 11.23 18.77 -6.80
C LYS A 127 12.10 18.67 -5.54
N ASP A 128 11.48 18.77 -4.36
CA ASP A 128 12.18 18.73 -3.07
C ASP A 128 12.66 17.30 -2.73
N CYS A 129 12.05 16.28 -3.35
CA CYS A 129 12.44 14.89 -3.20
C CYS A 129 13.55 14.48 -4.18
N HIS A 130 13.65 15.11 -5.36
CA HIS A 130 14.61 14.73 -6.41
C HIS A 130 16.07 14.69 -5.94
N GLN A 131 16.44 15.50 -4.94
CA GLN A 131 17.78 15.52 -4.37
C GLN A 131 18.06 14.35 -3.42
N LYS A 132 17.02 13.76 -2.83
CA LYS A 132 17.14 12.64 -1.89
C LYS A 132 16.86 11.29 -2.55
N VAL A 133 15.93 11.25 -3.51
CA VAL A 133 15.55 10.04 -4.25
C VAL A 133 15.55 10.36 -5.75
N PRO A 134 16.49 9.80 -6.53
CA PRO A 134 16.54 10.01 -7.97
C PRO A 134 15.24 9.56 -8.68
N PRO A 135 14.61 10.42 -9.52
CA PRO A 135 13.29 10.13 -10.10
C PRO A 135 13.31 9.20 -11.33
N GLN A 136 14.49 8.91 -11.91
CA GLN A 136 14.57 8.30 -13.24
C GLN A 136 13.95 6.89 -13.30
N GLU A 137 14.34 6.00 -12.38
CA GLU A 137 13.85 4.62 -12.36
C GLU A 137 12.35 4.56 -12.07
N TYR A 138 11.86 5.37 -11.13
CA TYR A 138 10.43 5.48 -10.82
C TYR A 138 9.61 5.98 -12.01
N TYR A 139 10.14 6.95 -12.76
CA TYR A 139 9.51 7.43 -13.99
C TYR A 139 9.46 6.34 -15.06
N GLU A 140 10.55 5.61 -15.29
CA GLU A 140 10.60 4.54 -16.28
C GLU A 140 9.64 3.39 -15.94
N ASN A 141 9.59 3.00 -14.65
CA ASN A 141 8.64 2.01 -14.15
C ASN A 141 7.19 2.48 -14.32
N CYS A 142 6.88 3.74 -13.97
CA CYS A 142 5.55 4.30 -14.19
C CYS A 142 5.13 4.23 -15.66
N VAL A 143 6.03 4.58 -16.59
CA VAL A 143 5.74 4.52 -18.03
C VAL A 143 5.53 3.08 -18.50
N ARG A 144 6.39 2.15 -18.05
CA ARG A 144 6.29 0.72 -18.33
C ARG A 144 4.95 0.14 -17.86
N ASP A 145 4.56 0.40 -16.61
CA ASP A 145 3.32 -0.10 -16.02
C ASP A 145 2.09 0.52 -16.70
N SER A 146 2.11 1.83 -16.93
CA SER A 146 1.03 2.55 -17.60
C SER A 146 0.80 2.06 -19.04
N CYS A 147 1.85 1.65 -19.75
CA CYS A 147 1.70 1.02 -21.06
C CYS A 147 1.15 -0.40 -21.00
N ALA A 148 1.46 -1.16 -19.93
CA ALA A 148 1.05 -2.55 -19.77
C ALA A 148 -0.42 -2.72 -19.36
N CYS A 149 -1.03 -1.74 -18.69
CA CYS A 149 -2.39 -1.89 -18.14
C CYS A 149 -3.48 -1.66 -19.18
N ASP A 150 -3.62 -2.55 -20.16
CA ASP A 150 -4.41 -2.37 -21.41
C ASP A 150 -5.88 -2.81 -21.33
N SER A 151 -6.28 -3.41 -20.21
CA SER A 151 -7.57 -4.09 -20.01
C SER A 151 -8.60 -3.25 -19.24
N GLY A 152 -8.34 -1.95 -19.07
CA GLY A 152 -9.12 -1.03 -18.23
C GLY A 152 -8.57 -0.98 -16.81
N GLY A 153 -8.49 0.22 -16.23
CA GLY A 153 -7.77 0.45 -14.95
C GLY A 153 -6.46 1.23 -15.11
N ASP A 154 -6.24 1.89 -16.25
CA ASP A 154 -5.05 2.72 -16.55
C ASP A 154 -4.69 3.69 -15.43
N CYS A 155 -5.72 4.30 -14.82
CA CYS A 155 -5.55 5.21 -13.69
C CYS A 155 -4.97 4.49 -12.46
N GLU A 156 -5.31 3.22 -12.23
CA GLU A 156 -4.85 2.48 -11.06
C GLU A 156 -3.36 2.14 -11.11
N CYS A 157 -2.84 1.70 -12.26
CA CYS A 157 -1.41 1.42 -12.43
C CYS A 157 -0.56 2.69 -12.32
N TYR A 158 -1.00 3.76 -12.99
CA TYR A 158 -0.40 5.08 -12.87
C TYR A 158 -0.35 5.57 -11.42
N CYS A 159 -1.49 5.54 -10.71
CA CYS A 159 -1.57 6.03 -9.33
C CYS A 159 -0.70 5.20 -8.38
N SER A 160 -0.60 3.89 -8.59
CA SER A 160 0.24 3.01 -7.75
C SER A 160 1.73 3.30 -7.97
N ALA A 161 2.15 3.50 -9.22
CA ALA A 161 3.53 3.86 -9.54
C ALA A 161 3.95 5.23 -8.98
N VAL A 162 3.08 6.24 -9.06
CA VAL A 162 3.37 7.56 -8.47
C VAL A 162 3.35 7.49 -6.93
N ALA A 163 2.43 6.74 -6.33
CA ALA A 163 2.40 6.52 -4.89
C ALA A 163 3.67 5.83 -4.38
N ALA A 164 4.26 4.90 -5.15
CA ALA A 164 5.53 4.27 -4.80
C ALA A 164 6.67 5.30 -4.71
N TYR A 165 6.71 6.28 -5.63
CA TYR A 165 7.70 7.36 -5.54
C TYR A 165 7.44 8.30 -4.35
N ALA A 166 6.17 8.65 -4.11
CA ALA A 166 5.80 9.43 -2.93
C ALA A 166 6.18 8.73 -1.62
N GLN A 167 6.04 7.40 -1.56
CA GLN A 167 6.47 6.60 -0.42
C GLN A 167 7.98 6.64 -0.21
N ALA A 168 8.77 6.51 -1.28
CA ALA A 168 10.23 6.65 -1.21
C ALA A 168 10.66 8.04 -0.73
N CYS A 169 9.96 9.10 -1.18
CA CYS A 169 10.15 10.45 -0.69
C CYS A 169 9.85 10.58 0.81
N ASN A 170 8.72 10.03 1.25
CA ASN A 170 8.30 10.04 2.65
C ASN A 170 9.34 9.35 3.56
N GLU A 171 9.95 8.26 3.10
CA GLU A 171 11.02 7.54 3.79
C GLU A 171 12.34 8.30 3.82
N ALA A 172 12.63 9.06 2.77
CA ALA A 172 13.72 10.02 2.76
C ALA A 172 13.41 11.30 3.58
N GLY A 173 12.24 11.35 4.23
CA GLY A 173 11.81 12.47 5.08
C GLY A 173 11.35 13.70 4.28
N VAL A 174 10.75 13.50 3.11
CA VAL A 174 10.12 14.55 2.30
C VAL A 174 8.67 14.17 2.06
N CYS A 175 7.76 14.86 2.73
CA CYS A 175 6.33 14.67 2.56
C CYS A 175 5.81 15.40 1.32
N VAL A 176 5.23 14.67 0.37
CA VAL A 176 4.73 15.26 -0.88
C VAL A 176 3.23 15.01 -1.03
N ALA A 177 2.44 16.08 -1.02
CA ALA A 177 1.01 16.04 -1.33
C ALA A 177 0.80 16.12 -2.86
N TRP A 178 0.72 14.96 -3.51
CA TRP A 178 0.71 14.88 -4.98
C TRP A 178 -0.66 14.63 -5.61
N ARG A 179 -1.64 14.12 -4.84
CA ARG A 179 -3.00 13.86 -5.30
C ARG A 179 -3.83 15.14 -5.41
N THR A 180 -4.69 15.19 -6.43
CA THR A 180 -5.68 16.26 -6.64
C THR A 180 -7.04 15.65 -7.02
N PRO A 181 -8.14 16.42 -7.08
CA PRO A 181 -9.42 15.91 -7.59
C PRO A 181 -9.33 15.30 -9.00
N GLU A 182 -8.40 15.78 -9.83
CA GLU A 182 -8.15 15.32 -11.19
C GLU A 182 -7.07 14.23 -11.26
N ILE A 183 -6.12 14.23 -10.32
CA ILE A 183 -4.98 13.31 -10.30
C ILE A 183 -5.14 12.37 -9.11
N CYS A 184 -5.53 11.12 -9.41
CA CYS A 184 -5.58 10.04 -8.43
C CYS A 184 -6.37 10.40 -7.15
N PRO A 185 -7.64 10.85 -7.27
CA PRO A 185 -8.41 11.34 -6.13
C PRO A 185 -8.61 10.26 -5.06
N VAL A 186 -8.74 10.71 -3.81
CA VAL A 186 -9.05 9.89 -2.63
C VAL A 186 -10.28 10.43 -1.94
N PHE A 187 -11.17 9.53 -1.51
CA PHE A 187 -12.47 9.85 -0.92
C PHE A 187 -12.46 9.52 0.57
N CYS A 188 -11.78 10.35 1.36
CA CYS A 188 -11.65 10.17 2.81
C CYS A 188 -12.90 10.62 3.58
N ASP A 189 -13.63 11.57 3.00
CA ASP A 189 -14.88 12.13 3.54
C ASP A 189 -16.04 11.14 3.54
N TYR A 190 -15.97 10.10 2.72
CA TYR A 190 -16.89 8.97 2.72
C TYR A 190 -17.09 8.37 4.12
N TYR A 191 -16.07 8.43 4.98
CA TYR A 191 -16.10 7.86 6.33
C TYR A 191 -16.63 8.84 7.40
N ASN A 192 -16.96 10.08 7.04
CA ASN A 192 -17.48 11.09 7.98
C ASN A 192 -19.01 11.02 8.07
N GLY A 193 -19.54 11.19 9.28
CA GLY A 193 -20.97 11.46 9.47
C GLY A 193 -21.37 12.85 8.94
N PRO A 194 -22.67 13.12 8.76
CA PRO A 194 -23.15 14.43 8.35
C PRO A 194 -22.69 15.55 9.30
N GLY A 195 -21.93 16.52 8.77
CA GLY A 195 -21.39 17.64 9.56
C GLY A 195 -20.10 17.33 10.32
N GLU A 196 -19.54 16.13 10.17
CA GLU A 196 -18.27 15.72 10.77
C GLU A 196 -17.10 15.86 9.78
N CYS A 197 -15.89 16.07 10.29
CA CYS A 197 -14.65 16.11 9.51
C CYS A 197 -13.54 15.44 10.32
N ILE A 198 -13.72 14.14 10.56
CA ILE A 198 -12.84 13.34 11.41
C ILE A 198 -11.78 12.66 10.55
N TRP A 199 -12.23 12.02 9.47
CA TRP A 199 -11.42 11.38 8.46
C TRP A 199 -10.96 12.40 7.41
N HIS A 200 -9.65 12.51 7.24
CA HIS A 200 -9.04 13.35 6.21
C HIS A 200 -7.90 12.63 5.50
N TYR A 201 -7.63 13.07 4.28
CA TYR A 201 -6.43 12.65 3.57
C TYR A 201 -5.19 13.16 4.28
N SER A 202 -4.20 12.29 4.46
CA SER A 202 -2.89 12.62 4.99
C SER A 202 -1.83 12.12 3.99
N PRO A 203 -1.11 13.02 3.31
CA PRO A 203 -0.11 12.63 2.29
C PRO A 203 1.10 11.92 2.90
N CYS A 204 1.32 12.13 4.20
CA CYS A 204 2.33 11.48 5.01
C CYS A 204 1.78 11.32 6.43
N HIS A 205 1.66 10.09 6.88
CA HIS A 205 1.28 9.81 8.26
C HIS A 205 2.46 9.95 9.21
N THR A 206 2.13 10.26 10.47
CA THR A 206 3.09 10.10 11.56
C THR A 206 3.28 8.61 11.87
N PRO A 207 4.52 8.15 12.14
CA PRO A 207 4.82 6.74 12.36
C PRO A 207 4.12 6.08 13.56
N CYS A 208 3.54 6.88 14.45
CA CYS A 208 3.04 6.38 15.72
C CYS A 208 1.79 7.14 16.17
N TYR A 209 0.66 6.44 16.12
CA TYR A 209 -0.61 6.95 16.62
C TYR A 209 -0.91 6.38 17.99
N LYS A 210 -1.54 7.22 18.81
CA LYS A 210 -2.27 6.74 19.98
C LYS A 210 -3.56 6.09 19.51
N THR A 211 -3.72 4.81 19.79
CA THR A 211 -4.92 4.03 19.47
C THR A 211 -5.38 3.29 20.71
N CYS A 212 -6.53 2.62 20.66
CA CYS A 212 -6.95 1.74 21.77
C CYS A 212 -5.94 0.61 22.03
N LEU A 213 -5.18 0.18 21.02
CA LEU A 213 -4.15 -0.84 21.12
C LEU A 213 -2.76 -0.27 21.44
N ASN A 214 -2.55 1.03 21.23
CA ASN A 214 -1.34 1.76 21.61
C ASN A 214 -1.70 3.06 22.36
N PRO A 215 -2.23 2.97 23.58
CA PRO A 215 -2.76 4.15 24.29
C PRO A 215 -1.68 5.18 24.64
N GLU A 216 -0.44 4.71 24.85
CA GLU A 216 0.70 5.58 25.16
C GLU A 216 1.31 6.24 23.91
N GLY A 217 1.04 5.70 22.72
CA GLY A 217 1.62 6.23 21.49
C GLY A 217 3.13 6.00 21.43
N ILE A 218 3.60 4.88 21.99
CA ILE A 218 5.01 4.50 22.01
C ILE A 218 5.19 3.36 21.01
N CYS A 219 5.99 3.60 19.97
CA CYS A 219 6.27 2.61 18.94
C CYS A 219 7.77 2.30 18.96
N SER A 220 8.12 1.09 19.42
CA SER A 220 9.51 0.60 19.48
C SER A 220 10.13 0.39 18.10
N SER A 221 9.28 0.15 17.09
CA SER A 221 9.62 0.05 15.66
C SER A 221 8.64 0.94 14.89
N PRO A 222 8.99 2.21 14.58
CA PRO A 222 8.09 3.13 13.90
C PRO A 222 7.73 2.58 12.51
N LEU A 223 6.45 2.60 12.16
CA LEU A 223 6.00 2.26 10.82
C LEU A 223 6.63 3.24 9.80
N PRO A 224 6.86 2.83 8.54
CA PRO A 224 7.20 3.78 7.49
C PRO A 224 6.15 4.89 7.41
N ASN A 225 6.56 6.10 7.04
CA ASN A 225 5.63 7.21 6.80
C ASN A 225 4.74 6.86 5.61
N LEU A 226 3.52 6.40 5.86
CA LEU A 226 2.59 5.94 4.84
C LEU A 226 1.60 7.02 4.44
N GLU A 227 1.18 7.00 3.19
CA GLU A 227 0.05 7.78 2.68
C GLU A 227 -1.30 7.11 3.03
N GLY A 228 -2.32 7.88 3.40
CA GLY A 228 -3.69 7.34 3.56
C GLY A 228 -4.69 8.23 4.29
N ASN A 229 -5.70 7.60 4.90
CA ASN A 229 -6.78 8.26 5.62
C ASN A 229 -6.46 8.29 7.12
N GLU A 230 -6.57 9.46 7.75
CA GLU A 230 -6.31 9.65 9.17
C GLU A 230 -7.57 10.12 9.88
N SER A 231 -7.83 9.59 11.08
CA SER A 231 -8.84 10.14 11.99
C SER A 231 -8.16 10.96 13.09
N ARG A 232 -8.57 12.23 13.27
CA ARG A 232 -8.02 13.09 14.34
C ARG A 232 -8.51 12.72 15.75
N ILE A 233 -9.46 11.80 15.87
CA ILE A 233 -10.04 11.41 17.15
C ILE A 233 -9.22 10.25 17.74
N LEU A 234 -8.38 10.59 18.72
CA LEU A 234 -7.88 9.65 19.71
C LEU A 234 -9.08 9.07 20.47
N ILE A 235 -9.53 7.87 20.12
CA ILE A 235 -10.58 7.18 20.87
C ILE A 235 -10.01 6.85 22.25
N ARG A 236 -10.25 7.74 23.22
CA ARG A 236 -10.24 7.42 24.64
C ARG A 236 -11.47 6.55 24.89
N LEU A 237 -11.30 5.22 24.94
CA LEU A 237 -12.26 4.37 25.62
C LEU A 237 -12.14 4.63 27.13
N THR A 238 -12.61 5.77 27.62
CA THR A 238 -12.90 5.93 29.05
C THR A 238 -14.25 5.29 29.30
N GLY A 239 -14.24 3.98 29.55
CA GLY A 239 -15.41 3.29 30.05
C GLY A 239 -15.80 3.84 31.42
N THR A 240 -16.98 4.43 31.53
CA THR A 240 -17.91 4.11 32.61
C THR A 240 -19.31 4.08 32.00
N GLN A 241 -19.86 2.88 31.93
CA GLN A 241 -21.16 2.59 31.40
C GLN A 241 -22.19 2.85 32.50
N THR A 242 -23.19 3.70 32.22
CA THR A 242 -24.49 3.65 32.92
C THR A 242 -25.58 3.71 31.86
N PHE A 243 -26.03 2.54 31.41
CA PHE A 243 -27.29 2.43 30.67
C PHE A 243 -28.43 2.43 31.68
N TYR A 244 -29.28 3.46 31.64
CA TYR A 244 -30.62 3.38 32.20
C TYR A 244 -31.47 2.55 31.25
N SER A 245 -32.03 1.45 31.74
CA SER A 245 -33.06 0.69 31.04
C SER A 245 -34.39 1.42 31.17
N GLU A 246 -34.93 1.96 30.08
CA GLU A 246 -36.38 2.19 30.00
C GLU A 246 -37.05 1.01 29.25
N PRO A 247 -38.02 0.33 29.88
CA PRO A 247 -38.79 -0.72 29.23
C PRO A 247 -39.99 -0.11 28.48
N ASN A 248 -40.25 -0.65 27.29
CA ASN A 248 -41.43 -0.45 26.42
C ASN A 248 -41.45 0.79 25.51
N SER A 249 -41.09 0.60 24.24
CA SER A 249 -41.96 1.03 23.13
C SER A 249 -41.80 0.11 21.93
N ILE A 250 -42.92 -0.17 21.26
CA ILE A 250 -43.15 -1.24 20.29
C ILE A 250 -43.24 -0.64 18.87
N LEU A 251 -42.72 -1.39 17.89
CA LEU A 251 -42.99 -1.41 16.42
C LEU A 251 -42.64 -0.21 15.52
N GLY A 252 -41.98 -0.56 14.41
CA GLY A 252 -41.86 0.26 13.21
C GLY A 252 -41.05 -0.41 12.09
N LEU A 253 -41.52 -1.55 11.56
CA LEU A 253 -41.06 -2.06 10.26
C LEU A 253 -41.56 -1.11 9.16
N SER A 254 -40.66 -0.43 8.43
CA SER A 254 -41.00 0.22 7.16
C SER A 254 -40.14 -0.33 6.02
N GLN A 255 -40.84 -0.69 4.96
CA GLN A 255 -40.41 -1.46 3.81
C GLN A 255 -39.41 -0.72 2.92
N ILE A 256 -38.57 -1.54 2.27
CA ILE A 256 -37.72 -1.24 1.12
C ILE A 256 -38.60 -0.95 -0.11
N PRO A 257 -38.36 0.12 -0.89
CA PRO A 257 -38.73 0.16 -2.29
C PRO A 257 -37.51 -0.14 -3.18
N ILE A 258 -37.61 -1.25 -3.91
CA ILE A 258 -36.77 -1.60 -5.06
C ILE A 258 -37.26 -0.76 -6.25
N PHE A 259 -36.36 -0.01 -6.90
CA PHE A 259 -36.60 0.53 -8.24
C PHE A 259 -35.43 0.18 -9.16
N HIS A 260 -35.69 -0.76 -10.07
CA HIS A 260 -35.10 -0.76 -11.41
C HIS A 260 -35.88 0.23 -12.29
N PRO A 261 -35.24 0.81 -13.31
CA PRO A 261 -35.73 0.49 -14.65
C PRO A 261 -34.62 0.29 -15.69
N SER A 262 -34.89 -0.68 -16.56
CA SER A 262 -34.24 -0.87 -17.85
C SER A 262 -34.85 0.08 -18.88
N HIS A 263 -34.01 0.71 -19.71
CA HIS A 263 -34.14 0.70 -21.16
C HIS A 263 -32.80 1.03 -21.80
#